data_AF-A0A2R6L955-F1
#
_entry.id   AF-A0A2R6L955-F1
#
_cell.length_a   1.000
_cell.length_b   1.000
_cell.length_c   1.000
_cell.angle_alpha   90.00
_cell.angle_beta   90.00
_cell.angle_gamma   90.00
#
_symmetry.space_group_name_H-M   'P 1'
#
loop_
_entity.id
_entity.type
_entity.pdbx_description
1 polymer ?
#
loop_
_entity_poly.entity_id
_entity_poly.type
_entity_poly.pdbx_seq_one_letter_code
_entity_poly.pdbx_strand_id
1 'polypeptide(L)' 'VAESIAAVKRQRGMPTTDESQEAAVMERAGENAEQFDVDANLVKAIFRLLIELNKVEQRESR' A
#
# COMPACT_ATOMS: atom_id res chain seq x y z
N VAL A 1 -6.15 2.50 10.61
CA VAL A 1 -5.77 1.30 9.81
C VAL A 1 -4.27 1.09 9.79
N ALA A 2 -3.47 2.07 9.34
CA ALA A 2 -2.01 1.96 9.30
C ALA A 2 -1.39 1.56 10.65
N GLU A 3 -1.78 2.22 11.74
CA GLU A 3 -1.33 1.92 13.10
C GLU A 3 -1.71 0.49 13.56
N SER A 4 -2.94 0.05 13.24
CA SER A 4 -3.42 -1.30 13.54
C SER A 4 -2.64 -2.39 12.78
N ILE A 5 -2.32 -2.13 11.50
CA ILE A 5 -1.49 -3.03 10.69
C ILE A 5 -0.05 -3.06 11.21
N ALA A 6 0.51 -1.90 11.59
CA ALA A 6 1.84 -1.81 12.18
C ALA A 6 1.93 -2.61 13.50
N ALA A 7 0.92 -2.51 14.37
CA ALA A 7 0.84 -3.29 15.61
C ALA A 7 0.83 -4.80 15.35
N VAL A 8 0.04 -5.27 14.37
CA VAL A 8 0.00 -6.69 13.98
C VAL A 8 1.33 -7.15 13.37
N LYS A 9 1.95 -6.34 12.50
CA LYS A 9 3.25 -6.65 11.89
C LYS A 9 4.36 -6.73 12.94
N ARG A 10 4.40 -5.81 13.92
CA ARG A 10 5.30 -5.87 15.08
C ARG A 10 5.10 -7.15 15.89
N GLN A 11 3.85 -7.49 16.22
CA GLN A 11 3.53 -8.68 17.02
C GLN A 11 3.92 -9.99 16.30
N ARG A 12 3.88 -10.01 14.96
CA ARG A 12 4.22 -11.18 14.14
C ARG A 12 5.63 -11.16 13.57
N GLY A 13 6.47 -10.17 13.94
CA GLY A 13 7.84 -10.04 13.42
C GLY A 13 7.93 -9.79 11.91
N MET A 14 6.87 -9.27 11.29
CA MET A 14 6.82 -9.02 9.85
C MET A 14 7.51 -7.69 9.50
N PRO A 15 8.24 -7.63 8.37
CA PRO A 15 8.80 -6.39 7.86
C PRO A 15 7.72 -5.33 7.56
N THR A 16 8.08 -4.06 7.72
CA THR A 16 7.22 -2.92 7.37
C THR A 16 7.04 -2.79 5.85
N THR A 17 8.03 -3.23 5.08
CA THR A 17 8.02 -3.30 3.61
C THR A 17 7.76 -4.72 3.13
N ASP A 18 6.76 -4.90 2.27
CA ASP A 18 6.43 -6.18 1.64
C ASP A 18 6.16 -5.93 0.15
N GLU A 19 7.18 -6.19 -0.67
CA GLU A 19 7.14 -5.96 -2.12
C GLU A 19 6.05 -6.80 -2.81
N SER A 20 5.76 -8.00 -2.28
CA SER A 20 4.70 -8.86 -2.83
C SER A 20 3.31 -8.28 -2.57
N GLN A 21 3.10 -7.72 -1.38
CA GLN A 21 1.88 -7.02 -1.02
C GLN A 21 1.72 -5.72 -1.82
N GLU A 22 2.79 -4.97 -2.05
CA GLU A 22 2.78 -3.76 -2.89
C GLU A 22 2.40 -4.09 -4.34
N ALA A 23 2.97 -5.15 -4.92
CA ALA A 23 2.61 -5.60 -6.26
C ALA A 23 1.12 -5.97 -6.37
N ALA A 24 0.60 -6.72 -5.40
CA ALA A 24 -0.82 -7.11 -5.35
C ALA A 24 -1.78 -5.94 -5.12
N VAL A 25 -1.35 -4.86 -4.45
CA VAL A 25 -2.13 -3.61 -4.35
C VAL A 25 -2.17 -2.89 -5.70
N MET A 26 -1.03 -2.83 -6.39
CA MET A 26 -0.90 -2.14 -7.68
C MET A 26 -1.64 -2.86 -8.82
N GLU A 27 -1.66 -4.19 -8.79
CA GLU A 27 -2.45 -5.02 -9.71
C GLU A 27 -3.94 -4.72 -9.56
N ARG A 28 -4.49 -4.88 -8.35
CA ARG A 28 -5.90 -4.57 -8.06
C ARG A 28 -6.27 -3.11 -8.32
N ALA A 29 -5.36 -2.17 -8.11
CA ALA A 29 -5.59 -0.77 -8.43
C ALA A 29 -5.75 -0.57 -9.95
N GLY A 30 -5.01 -1.33 -10.77
CA GLY A 30 -5.18 -1.36 -12.22
C GLY A 30 -6.50 -1.97 -12.65
N GLU A 31 -6.84 -3.15 -12.13
CA GLU A 31 -8.11 -3.83 -12.43
C GLU A 31 -9.33 -2.97 -12.08
N ASN A 32 -9.30 -2.31 -10.92
CA ASN A 32 -10.36 -1.37 -10.53
C ASN A 32 -10.41 -0.14 -11.44
N ALA A 33 -9.26 0.37 -11.89
CA ALA A 33 -9.24 1.50 -12.79
C ALA A 33 -9.96 1.18 -14.11
N GLU A 34 -9.75 -0.02 -14.65
CA GLU A 34 -10.48 -0.53 -15.81
C GLU A 34 -11.98 -0.70 -15.50
N GLN A 35 -12.33 -1.26 -14.34
CA GLN A 35 -13.73 -1.47 -13.93
C GLN A 35 -14.52 -0.15 -13.82
N PHE A 36 -13.86 0.92 -13.37
CA PHE A 36 -14.50 2.23 -13.16
C PHE A 36 -14.27 3.22 -14.32
N ASP A 37 -13.69 2.78 -15.43
CA ASP A 37 -13.38 3.60 -16.62
C ASP A 37 -12.56 4.86 -16.27
N VAL A 38 -11.55 4.70 -15.42
CA VAL A 38 -10.61 5.76 -15.03
C VAL A 38 -9.20 5.43 -15.49
N ASP A 39 -8.36 6.45 -15.67
CA ASP A 39 -6.99 6.27 -16.14
C ASP A 39 -6.15 5.44 -15.14
N ALA A 40 -5.79 4.22 -15.57
CA ALA A 40 -5.00 3.29 -14.78
C ALA A 40 -3.61 3.81 -14.41
N ASN A 41 -2.98 4.65 -15.25
CA ASN A 41 -1.68 5.25 -14.95
C ASN A 41 -1.81 6.29 -13.83
N LEU A 42 -2.87 7.10 -13.87
CA LEU A 42 -3.16 8.08 -12.81
C LEU A 42 -3.46 7.38 -11.48
N VAL A 43 -4.32 6.36 -11.48
CA VAL A 43 -4.65 5.59 -10.28
C VAL A 43 -3.39 4.94 -9.69
N LYS A 44 -2.57 4.29 -10.53
CA LYS A 44 -1.29 3.70 -10.08
C LYS A 44 -0.34 4.77 -9.53
N ALA A 45 -0.29 5.98 -10.08
CA ALA A 45 0.52 7.06 -9.52
C ALA A 45 0.06 7.49 -8.13
N ILE A 46 -1.25 7.63 -7.91
CA ILE A 46 -1.81 7.95 -6.58
C ILE A 46 -1.49 6.84 -5.58
N PHE A 47 -1.69 5.57 -5.95
CA PHE A 47 -1.40 4.45 -5.05
C PHE A 47 0.08 4.35 -4.66
N ARG A 48 1.01 4.68 -5.56
CA ARG A 48 2.44 4.79 -5.21
C ARG A 48 2.68 5.83 -4.12
N LEU A 49 2.05 7.00 -4.22
CA LEU A 49 2.16 8.04 -3.18
C LEU A 49 1.59 7.57 -1.84
N LEU A 50 0.46 6.88 -1.84
CA LEU A 50 -0.16 6.35 -0.63
C LEU A 50 0.70 5.26 0.04
N ILE A 51 1.32 4.38 -0.76
CA ILE A 51 2.25 3.36 -0.26
C ILE A 51 3.47 4.03 0.39
N GLU A 52 4.06 5.02 -0.28
CA GLU A 52 5.22 5.74 0.27
C GLU A 52 4.86 6.51 1.55
N LEU A 53 3.73 7.20 1.59
CA LEU A 53 3.25 7.85 2.79
C LEU A 53 3.04 6.84 3.93
N ASN A 54 2.46 5.68 3.63
CA ASN A 54 2.24 4.64 4.61
C ASN A 54 3.54 4.06 5.19
N LYS A 55 4.59 3.94 4.37
CA LYS A 55 5.94 3.52 4.81
C LYS A 55 6.57 4.54 5.77
N VAL A 56 6.42 5.84 5.49
CA VAL A 56 6.92 6.92 6.36
C VAL A 56 6.23 6.86 7.72
N GLU A 57 4.90 6.79 7.73
CA GLU A 57 4.10 6.68 8.97
C GLU A 57 4.46 5.44 9.80
N GLN A 58 4.65 4.27 9.16
CA GLN A 58 5.09 3.05 9.84
C GLN A 58 6.52 3.15 10.41
N ARG A 59 7.38 4.00 9.84
CA ARG A 59 8.73 4.25 10.33
C ARG A 59 8.72 5.19 11.55
N GLU A 60 7.86 6.20 11.57
CA GLU A 60 7.71 7.12 12.71
C GLU A 60 7.01 6.47 13.90
N SER A 61 6.07 5.55 13.65
CA SER A 61 5.37 4.77 14.67
C SER A 61 6.17 3.57 15.21
N ARG A 62 7.46 3.47 14.87
CA ARG A 62 8.34 2.35 15.20
C ARG A 62 9.06 2.58 16.52
#